data_AF-A0A8T4FLE5-F1
#
_entry.id   AF-A0A8T4FLE5-F1
#
_cell.length_a   1.000
_cell.length_b   1.000
_cell.length_c   1.000
_cell.angle_alpha   90.00
_cell.angle_beta   90.00
_cell.angle_gamma   90.00
#
_symmetry.space_group_name_H-M   'P 1'
#
loop_
_entity.id
_entity.type
_entity.pdbx_description
1 polymer ?
#
loop_
_entity_poly.entity_id
_entity_poly.type
_entity_poly.pdbx_seq_one_letter_code
_entity_poly.pdbx_strand_id
1 'polypeptide(L)' 'MAVVNVTAARKELYGLVSKVQGHEAVIITSKDGNAVLVSEEDWDSIMETLYVMGDPDFQKNLEEARNTPVSEREVWN' A
#
# COMPACT_ATOMS: atom_id res chain seq x y z
N MET A 1 -10.59 5.09 4.35
CA MET A 1 -9.56 5.60 5.28
C MET A 1 -10.21 6.35 6.43
N ALA A 2 -10.06 5.82 7.65
CA ALA A 2 -10.61 6.45 8.87
C ALA A 2 -9.54 7.30 9.58
N VAL A 3 -9.95 8.32 10.31
CA VAL A 3 -9.06 9.17 11.11
C VAL A 3 -9.48 9.12 12.58
N VAL A 4 -8.55 8.78 13.46
CA VAL A 4 -8.79 8.65 14.91
C VAL A 4 -7.69 9.35 15.69
N ASN A 5 -8.01 9.97 16.83
CA ASN A 5 -6.95 10.49 17.70
C ASN A 5 -6.28 9.36 18.49
N VAL A 6 -5.04 9.58 18.94
CA VAL A 6 -4.23 8.58 19.66
C VAL A 6 -4.91 8.04 20.92
N THR A 7 -5.71 8.85 21.62
CA THR A 7 -6.43 8.42 22.83
C THR A 7 -7.55 7.44 22.49
N ALA A 8 -8.28 7.66 21.40
CA ALA A 8 -9.30 6.75 20.89
C ALA A 8 -8.65 5.47 20.32
N ALA A 9 -7.58 5.62 19.55
CA ALA A 9 -6.83 4.49 18.99
C ALA A 9 -6.32 3.55 20.07
N ARG A 10 -5.82 4.08 21.19
CA ARG A 10 -5.36 3.27 22.33
C ARG A 10 -6.49 2.42 22.94
N LYS A 11 -7.71 2.94 23.01
CA LYS A 11 -8.87 2.22 23.58
C LYS A 11 -9.36 1.09 22.67
N GLU A 12 -9.26 1.30 21.36
CA GLU A 12 -9.84 0.44 20.33
C GLU A 12 -8.77 -0.30 19.50
N LEU A 13 -7.53 -0.41 19.99
CA LEU A 13 -6.40 -0.87 19.18
C LEU A 13 -6.64 -2.24 18.55
N TYR A 14 -7.23 -3.18 19.30
CA TYR A 14 -7.57 -4.51 18.79
C TYR A 14 -8.56 -4.43 17.62
N GLY A 15 -9.61 -3.61 17.74
CA GLY A 15 -10.58 -3.41 16.68
C GLY A 15 -9.97 -2.73 15.44
N LEU A 16 -9.05 -1.79 15.65
CA LEU A 16 -8.32 -1.14 14.56
C LEU A 16 -7.40 -2.12 13.81
N VAL A 17 -6.70 -3.00 14.53
CA VAL A 17 -5.86 -4.05 13.92
C VAL A 17 -6.71 -5.02 13.10
N SER A 18 -7.88 -5.43 13.59
CA SER A 18 -8.81 -6.26 12.82
C SER A 18 -9.36 -5.52 11.61
N LYS A 19 -9.59 -4.20 11.70
CA LYS A 19 -10.13 -3.40 10.60
C LYS A 19 -9.16 -3.28 9.43
N VAL A 20 -7.87 -3.06 9.70
CA VAL A 20 -6.87 -2.87 8.64
C VAL A 20 -6.61 -4.14 7.82
N GLN A 21 -7.04 -5.31 8.29
CA GLN A 21 -7.01 -6.55 7.49
C GLN A 21 -7.91 -6.48 6.25
N GLY A 22 -8.86 -5.54 6.20
CA GLY A 22 -9.69 -5.27 5.02
C GLY A 22 -9.05 -4.33 4.00
N HIS A 23 -7.72 -4.18 4.01
CA HIS A 23 -6.95 -3.27 3.16
C HIS A 23 -7.35 -1.79 3.28
N GLU A 24 -7.85 -1.39 4.46
CA GLU A 24 -8.23 -0.02 4.75
C GLU A 24 -7.33 0.61 5.81
N ALA A 25 -6.42 1.47 5.36
CA ALA A 25 -5.56 2.24 6.26
C ALA A 25 -6.35 3.13 7.24
N VAL A 26 -5.78 3.33 8.43
CA VAL A 26 -6.29 4.22 9.47
C VAL A 26 -5.21 5.25 9.82
N ILE A 27 -5.57 6.54 9.82
CA ILE A 27 -4.69 7.60 10.30
C ILE A 27 -4.93 7.82 11.79
N ILE A 28 -3.87 7.75 12.58
CA ILE A 28 -3.86 8.04 14.01
C ILE A 28 -3.24 9.43 14.21
N THR A 29 -4.00 10.38 14.75
CA THR A 29 -3.53 11.75 14.98
C THR A 29 -3.08 11.99 16.42
N SER A 30 -2.02 12.77 16.60
CA SER A 30 -1.53 13.22 17.90
C SER A 30 -1.09 14.68 17.83
N LYS A 31 -0.70 15.27 18.98
CA LYS A 31 -0.15 16.64 19.00
C LYS A 31 1.22 16.76 18.33
N ASP A 32 1.99 15.67 18.34
CA ASP A 32 3.38 15.64 17.89
C ASP A 32 3.51 15.13 16.44
N GLY A 33 2.40 14.68 15.83
CA GLY A 33 2.36 14.15 14.49
C GLY A 33 1.31 13.07 14.29
N ASN A 34 1.17 12.62 13.05
CA ASN A 34 0.24 11.57 12.67
C ASN A 34 1.00 10.29 12.34
N ALA A 35 0.39 9.14 12.65
CA ALA A 35 0.84 7.83 12.23
C ALA A 35 -0.22 7.19 11.32
N VAL A 36 0.19 6.20 10.54
CA VAL A 36 -0.72 5.39 9.72
C VAL A 36 -0.63 3.94 10.22
N LEU A 37 -1.77 3.33 10.47
CA LEU A 37 -1.89 1.90 10.72
C LEU A 37 -2.39 1.22 9.44
N VAL A 38 -1.65 0.21 9.00
CA VAL A 38 -1.95 -0.67 7.86
C VAL A 38 -1.78 -2.13 8.31
N SER A 39 -2.29 -3.08 7.54
CA SER A 39 -1.94 -4.49 7.74
C SER A 39 -0.45 -4.71 7.40
N GLU A 40 0.13 -5.79 7.93
CA GLU A 40 1.48 -6.20 7.53
C GLU A 40 1.53 -6.53 6.03
N GLU A 41 0.53 -7.24 5.51
CA GLU A 41 0.43 -7.59 4.09
C GLU A 41 0.44 -6.36 3.17
N ASP A 42 -0.30 -5.31 3.53
CA ASP A 42 -0.30 -4.05 2.77
C ASP A 42 1.06 -3.37 2.87
N TRP A 43 1.69 -3.39 4.05
CA TRP A 43 3.02 -2.82 4.25
C TRP A 43 4.06 -3.52 3.37
N ASP A 44 4.08 -4.84 3.35
CA ASP A 44 4.99 -5.62 2.52
C ASP A 44 4.73 -5.39 1.03
N SER A 45 3.46 -5.34 0.62
CA SER A 45 3.08 -5.03 -0.76
C SER A 45 3.53 -3.64 -1.21
N ILE A 46 3.44 -2.64 -0.32
CA ILE A 46 3.96 -1.29 -0.59
C ILE A 46 5.48 -1.32 -0.74
N MET A 47 6.18 -2.00 0.19
CA MET A 47 7.64 -2.09 0.15
C MET A 47 8.15 -2.80 -1.11
N GLU A 48 7.51 -3.89 -1.50
CA GLU A 48 7.82 -4.61 -2.74
C GLU A 48 7.56 -3.73 -3.97
N THR A 49 6.42 -3.04 -4.01
CA THR A 49 6.11 -2.11 -5.10
C THR A 49 7.17 -1.02 -5.20
N LEU A 50 7.59 -0.42 -4.08
CA LEU A 50 8.64 0.60 -4.07
C LEU A 50 10.00 0.03 -4.51
N TYR A 51 10.31 -1.21 -4.14
CA TYR A 51 11.54 -1.89 -4.55
C TYR A 51 11.56 -2.10 -6.08
N VAL A 52 10.51 -2.71 -6.62
CA VAL A 52 10.37 -3.01 -8.04
C VAL A 52 10.29 -1.73 -8.88
N MET A 53 9.52 -0.74 -8.44
CA MET A 53 9.46 0.56 -9.12
C MET A 53 10.76 1.37 -8.98
N GLY A 54 11.63 1.05 -8.02
CA GLY A 54 12.93 1.69 -7.86
C GLY A 54 13.94 1.30 -8.94
N ASP A 55 13.70 0.18 -9.66
CA ASP A 55 14.55 -0.28 -10.75
C ASP A 55 14.21 0.48 -12.06
N PRO A 56 15.15 1.30 -12.61
CA PRO A 56 14.92 2.03 -13.85
C PRO A 56 14.66 1.12 -15.05
N ASP A 57 15.26 -0.07 -15.09
CA ASP A 57 15.04 -1.02 -16.18
C ASP A 57 13.63 -1.59 -16.10
N PHE A 58 13.13 -1.88 -14.89
CA PHE A 58 11.74 -2.28 -14.70
C PHE A 58 10.77 -1.18 -15.13
N GLN A 59 11.01 0.07 -14.74
CA GLN A 59 10.17 1.20 -15.16
C GLN A 59 10.10 1.32 -16.69
N LYS A 60 11.25 1.22 -17.36
CA LYS A 60 11.34 1.27 -18.82
C LYS A 60 10.57 0.10 -19.46
N ASN A 61 10.80 -1.12 -18.99
CA ASN A 61 10.11 -2.32 -19.50
C ASN A 61 8.58 -2.21 -19.30
N LEU A 62 8.14 -1.66 -18.17
CA LEU A 62 6.73 -1.44 -17.88
C LEU A 62 6.11 -0.41 -18.83
N GLU A 63 6.81 0.68 -19.13
CA GLU A 63 6.36 1.67 -20.12
C GLU A 63 6.30 1.11 -21.54
N GLU A 64 7.32 0.35 -21.96
CA GLU A 64 7.32 -0.35 -23.23
C GLU A 64 6.13 -1.30 -23.34
N ALA A 65 5.92 -2.17 -22.33
CA ALA A 65 4.81 -3.12 -22.28
C ALA A 65 3.43 -2.43 -22.31
N ARG A 66 3.29 -1.26 -21.65
CA ARG A 66 2.04 -0.47 -21.70
C ARG A 66 1.75 0.06 -23.10
N ASN A 67 2.78 0.40 -23.87
CA ASN A 67 2.66 0.94 -25.22
C ASN A 67 2.60 -0.14 -26.31
N THR A 68 3.01 -1.38 -26.02
CA THR A 68 2.90 -2.51 -26.95
C THR A 68 1.43 -2.76 -27.31
N PRO A 69 1.05 -2.72 -28.61
CA PRO A 69 -0.29 -3.08 -29.07
C PRO A 69 -0.66 -4.51 -28.65
N VAL A 70 -1.93 -4.77 -28.35
CA VAL A 70 -2.40 -6.09 -27.92
C VAL A 70 -2.04 -7.20 -28.92
N SER A 71 -2.03 -6.89 -30.22
CA SER A 71 -1.64 -7.81 -31.30
C SER A 71 -0.18 -8.27 -31.24
N GLU A 72 0.68 -7.55 -30.54
CA GLU A 72 2.13 -7.81 -30.43
C GLU A 72 2.51 -8.32 -29.04
N ARG A 73 1.55 -8.48 -28.12
CA ARG A 73 1.81 -8.99 -26.77
C ARG A 73 1.92 -10.51 -26.79
N GLU A 74 2.99 -11.03 -26.20
CA GLU A 74 3.12 -12.46 -25.97
C GLU A 74 2.16 -12.91 -24.87
N VAL A 75 1.26 -13.83 -25.21
CA VAL A 75 0.41 -14.51 -24.23
C VAL A 75 1.18 -15.71 -23.70
N TRP A 76 1.55 -15.66 -22.43
CA TRP A 76 2.13 -16.81 -21.74
C TRP A 76 1.04 -17.87 -21.56
N ASN A 77 1.27 -19.07 -22.13
CA ASN A 77 0.40 -20.25 -22.01
C ASN A 77 0.65 -20.99 -20.70
#